data_AF-A0AAI8FUC2-F1
#
_entry.id   AF-A0AAI8FUC2-F1
#
_cell.length_a   1.000
_cell.length_b   1.000
_cell.length_c   1.000
_cell.angle_alpha   90.00
_cell.angle_beta   90.00
_cell.angle_gamma   90.00
#
_symmetry.space_group_name_H-M   'P 1'
#
loop_
_entity.id
_entity.type
_entity.pdbx_description
1 polymer ?
#
loop_
_entity_poly.entity_id
_entity_poly.type
_entity_poly.pdbx_seq_one_letter_code
_entity_poly.pdbx_strand_id
1 'polypeptide(L)'
;MLGIYRTFRKDRSEEIHWNFRESIWFWIYIVLVTMVSYFSSFGGRGDLDLYWSSAIILVISFIVVTIAKNLCLPAADMRDGIHKAISDDNYI
;
A
#
# COMPACT_ATOMS: atom_id res chain seq x y z
N MET A 1 0.51 -13.43 -19.96
CA MET A 1 0.24 -12.48 -21.07
C MET A 1 0.72 -11.04 -20.82
N LEU A 2 1.45 -10.72 -19.73
CA LEU A 2 1.99 -9.36 -19.51
C LEU A 2 3.45 -9.19 -19.97
N GLY A 3 4.21 -10.27 -20.12
CA GLY A 3 5.61 -10.22 -20.53
C GLY A 3 5.83 -9.82 -22.00
N ILE A 4 4.96 -10.29 -22.90
CA ILE A 4 5.09 -10.03 -24.35
C ILE A 4 4.73 -8.57 -24.68
N TYR A 5 3.81 -7.97 -23.92
CA TYR A 5 3.40 -6.57 -24.10
C TYR A 5 4.51 -5.58 -23.71
N ARG A 6 5.41 -5.96 -22.79
CA ARG A 6 6.57 -5.13 -22.40
C ARG A 6 7.69 -5.15 -23.44
N THR A 7 7.84 -6.24 -24.19
CA THR A 7 8.89 -6.35 -25.23
C THR A 7 8.60 -5.46 -26.45
N PHE A 8 7.34 -5.15 -26.73
CA PHE A 8 6.94 -4.29 -27.86
C PHE A 8 6.91 -2.79 -27.54
N ARG A 9 6.92 -2.40 -26.26
CA ARG A 9 6.90 -0.99 -25.82
C ARG A 9 8.32 -0.54 -25.46
N LYS A 10 9.19 -0.50 -26.46
CA LYS A 10 10.63 -0.28 -26.31
C LYS A 10 11.05 1.14 -25.89
N ASP A 11 10.15 2.12 -25.79
CA ASP A 11 10.53 3.52 -25.51
C ASP A 11 9.70 4.22 -24.43
N ARG A 12 9.35 3.53 -23.34
CA ARG A 12 8.98 4.22 -22.09
C ARG A 12 9.92 3.77 -21.00
N SER A 13 11.06 4.46 -20.90
CA SER A 13 11.78 4.60 -19.63
C SER A 13 10.90 5.38 -18.65
N GLU A 14 9.70 4.88 -18.36
CA GLU A 14 9.06 5.13 -17.09
C GLU A 14 10.00 4.43 -16.11
N GLU A 15 10.90 5.19 -15.49
CA GLU A 15 11.57 4.76 -14.28
C GLU A 15 10.43 4.41 -13.32
N ILE A 16 10.08 3.12 -13.25
CA ILE A 16 9.14 2.63 -12.26
C ILE A 16 9.88 2.82 -10.94
N HIS A 17 9.74 4.00 -10.35
CA HIS A 17 10.13 4.25 -8.98
C HIS A 17 9.25 3.36 -8.13
N TRP A 18 9.77 2.17 -7.83
CA TRP A 18 9.20 1.31 -6.83
C TRP A 18 9.32 2.07 -5.51
N ASN A 19 8.20 2.68 -5.09
CA ASN A 19 8.06 3.33 -3.79
C ASN A 19 8.04 2.25 -2.68
N PHE A 20 9.10 1.44 -2.60
CA PHE A 20 9.30 0.41 -1.58
C PHE A 20 9.16 1.01 -0.17
N ARG A 21 9.62 2.26 -0.02
CA ARG A 21 9.55 2.98 1.24
C ARG A 21 8.11 3.33 1.65
N GLU A 22 7.24 3.64 0.69
CA GLU A 22 5.82 3.89 0.94
C GLU A 22 5.02 2.58 1.12
N SER A 23 5.42 1.50 0.44
CA SER A 23 4.74 0.21 0.55
C SER A 23 5.04 -0.56 1.85
N ILE A 24 6.03 -0.13 2.65
CA ILE A 24 6.35 -0.77 3.94
C ILE A 24 5.16 -0.77 4.90
N TRP A 25 4.38 0.30 4.99
CA TRP A 25 3.22 0.32 5.90
C TRP A 25 2.21 -0.77 5.51
N PHE A 26 2.08 -1.04 4.20
CA PHE A 26 1.10 -1.96 3.66
C PHE A 26 1.47 -3.40 4.02
N TRP A 27 2.75 -3.73 3.94
CA TRP A 27 3.26 -5.03 4.39
C TRP A 27 3.09 -5.24 5.89
N ILE A 28 3.37 -4.21 6.70
CA ILE A 28 3.15 -4.27 8.15
C ILE A 28 1.66 -4.51 8.46
N TYR A 29 0.76 -3.81 7.78
CA TYR A 29 -0.68 -3.98 7.93
C TYR A 29 -1.13 -5.42 7.62
N ILE A 30 -0.68 -5.99 6.49
CA ILE A 30 -1.04 -7.35 6.10
C ILE A 30 -0.61 -8.36 7.17
N VAL A 31 0.62 -8.27 7.67
CA VAL A 31 1.13 -9.20 8.69
C VAL A 31 0.31 -9.09 9.98
N LEU A 32 0.05 -7.87 10.45
CA LEU A 32 -0.70 -7.63 11.68
C LEU A 32 -2.16 -8.11 11.58
N VAL A 33 -2.84 -7.80 10.49
CA VAL A 33 -4.23 -8.26 10.27
C VAL A 33 -4.29 -9.77 10.12
N THR A 34 -3.31 -10.39 9.45
CA THR A 34 -3.25 -11.86 9.31
C THR A 34 -3.05 -12.53 10.66
N MET A 35 -2.18 -11.98 11.53
CA MET A 35 -2.03 -12.47 12.89
C MET A 35 -3.34 -12.38 13.68
N VAL A 36 -3.99 -11.22 13.67
CA VAL A 36 -5.26 -11.05 14.40
C VAL A 36 -6.34 -11.98 13.86
N SER A 37 -6.42 -12.15 12.54
CA SER A 37 -7.36 -13.08 11.91
C SER A 37 -7.11 -14.54 12.30
N TYR A 38 -5.84 -14.93 12.50
CA TYR A 38 -5.47 -16.27 12.93
C TYR A 38 -5.81 -16.55 14.40
N PHE A 39 -5.65 -15.56 15.28
CA PHE A 39 -5.95 -15.71 16.70
C PHE A 39 -7.43 -15.46 17.03
N SER A 40 -8.15 -14.73 16.18
CA SER A 40 -9.57 -14.44 16.35
C SER A 40 -10.49 -15.62 16.02
N SER A 41 -11.66 -15.61 16.63
CA SER A 41 -12.81 -16.45 16.28
C SER A 41 -13.33 -16.25 14.85
N PHE A 42 -12.92 -15.22 14.11
CA PHE A 42 -13.38 -14.97 12.73
C PHE A 42 -12.86 -16.01 11.71
N GLY A 43 -11.68 -16.60 11.94
CA GLY A 43 -11.06 -17.51 10.97
C GLY A 43 -9.99 -18.46 11.53
N GLY A 44 -9.79 -18.51 12.85
CA GLY A 44 -8.74 -19.33 13.47
C GLY A 44 -9.13 -19.91 14.83
N ARG A 45 -8.16 -20.04 15.76
CA ARG A 45 -8.27 -20.87 16.97
C ARG A 45 -9.40 -20.49 17.95
N GLY A 46 -9.93 -19.27 17.86
CA GLY A 46 -10.96 -18.78 18.78
C GLY A 46 -10.43 -18.34 20.15
N ASP A 47 -9.12 -18.14 20.28
CA ASP A 47 -8.50 -17.66 21.53
C ASP A 47 -8.87 -16.18 21.82
N LEU A 48 -9.25 -15.42 20.79
CA LEU A 48 -9.73 -14.04 20.90
C LEU A 48 -11.21 -13.94 20.53
N ASP A 49 -12.01 -13.47 21.49
CA ASP A 49 -13.42 -13.12 21.32
C ASP A 49 -13.60 -11.96 20.31
N LEU A 50 -14.79 -11.88 19.73
CA LEU A 50 -15.15 -10.95 18.66
C LEU A 50 -14.92 -9.49 19.06
N TYR A 51 -15.28 -9.13 20.29
CA TYR A 51 -15.12 -7.77 20.81
C TYR A 51 -13.65 -7.37 20.95
N TRP A 52 -12.83 -8.27 21.49
CA TRP A 52 -11.40 -8.05 21.66
C TRP A 52 -10.66 -7.98 20.33
N SER A 53 -10.97 -8.89 19.40
CA SER A 53 -10.38 -8.85 18.05
C SER A 53 -10.77 -7.58 17.29
N SER A 54 -12.01 -7.11 17.42
CA SER A 54 -12.45 -5.83 16.83
C SER A 54 -11.70 -4.63 17.41
N ALA A 55 -11.50 -4.60 18.74
CA ALA A 55 -10.74 -3.54 19.40
C ALA A 55 -9.26 -3.53 18.96
N ILE A 56 -8.64 -4.70 18.85
CA ILE A 56 -7.25 -4.84 18.39
C ILE A 56 -7.11 -4.37 16.93
N ILE A 57 -8.05 -4.72 16.05
CA ILE A 57 -8.05 -4.24 14.66
C ILE A 57 -8.14 -2.72 14.61
N LEU A 58 -9.01 -2.10 15.41
CA LEU A 58 -9.15 -0.64 15.47
C LEU A 58 -7.83 0.04 15.86
N VAL A 59 -7.13 -0.50 16.86
CA VAL A 59 -5.80 -0.01 17.28
C VAL A 59 -4.76 -0.19 16.16
N ILE A 60 -4.72 -1.35 15.50
CA ILE A 60 -3.81 -1.61 14.38
C ILE A 60 -4.08 -0.64 13.23
N SER A 61 -5.34 -0.42 12.87
CA SER A 61 -5.75 0.53 11.84
C SER A 61 -5.28 1.95 12.18
N PHE A 62 -5.42 2.37 13.43
CA PHE A 62 -4.96 3.69 13.87
C PHE A 62 -3.44 3.86 13.74
N ILE A 63 -2.67 2.84 14.16
CA ILE A 63 -1.20 2.83 14.06
C ILE A 63 -0.78 2.86 12.59
N VAL A 64 -1.39 2.03 11.75
CA VAL A 64 -1.07 1.94 10.32
C VAL A 64 -1.40 3.23 9.60
N VAL A 65 -2.54 3.87 9.89
CA VAL A 65 -2.87 5.19 9.32
C VAL A 65 -1.87 6.25 9.76
N THR A 66 -1.43 6.23 11.01
CA THR A 66 -0.43 7.19 11.52
C THR A 66 0.91 7.00 10.81
N ILE A 67 1.37 5.75 10.68
CA ILE A 67 2.59 5.42 9.93
C ILE A 67 2.45 5.80 8.46
N ALA A 68 1.29 5.53 7.86
CA ALA A 68 1.03 5.86 6.47
C ALA A 68 1.12 7.37 6.25
N LYS A 69 0.51 8.19 7.11
CA LYS A 69 0.62 9.66 7.01
C LYS A 69 2.04 10.19 7.17
N ASN A 70 2.88 9.50 7.93
CA ASN A 70 4.29 9.88 8.13
C ASN A 70 5.22 9.40 7.00
N LEU A 71 4.86 8.32 6.30
CA LEU A 71 5.66 7.73 5.23
C LEU A 71 5.18 8.08 3.81
N CYS A 72 3.92 8.50 3.65
CA CYS A 72 3.40 8.93 2.36
C CYS A 72 4.12 10.21 1.91
N LEU A 73 4.44 10.26 0.62
CA LEU A 73 4.96 11.44 -0.05
C LEU A 73 4.05 12.65 0.24
N PRO A 74 4.62 13.82 0.56
CA PRO A 74 3.87 15.06 0.66
C PRO A 74 2.97 15.25 -0.55
N ALA A 75 1.76 15.75 -0.33
CA ALA A 75 0.80 16.03 -1.42
C ALA A 75 1.38 16.95 -2.51
N ALA A 76 2.39 17.76 -2.17
CA ALA A 76 3.16 18.56 -3.12
C ALA A 76 3.91 17.69 -4.15
N ASP A 77 4.63 16.66 -3.69
CA ASP A 77 5.41 15.77 -4.56
C ASP A 77 4.50 14.91 -5.45
N MET A 78 3.33 14.52 -4.94
CA MET A 78 2.30 13.84 -5.75
C MET A 78 1.73 14.77 -6.83
N ARG A 79 1.47 16.04 -6.49
CA ARG A 79 0.95 17.03 -7.45
C ARG A 79 1.96 17.30 -8.55
N ASP A 80 3.24 17.42 -8.20
CA ASP A 80 4.32 17.64 -9.17
C ASP A 80 4.53 16.41 -10.05
N GLY A 81 4.44 15.19 -9.49
CA GLY A 81 4.45 13.95 -10.27
C GLY A 81 3.30 13.86 -11.29
N ILE A 82 2.07 14.22 -10.88
CA ILE A 82 0.90 14.27 -11.77
C ILE A 82 1.08 15.34 -12.84
N HIS A 83 1.52 16.54 -12.47
CA HIS A 83 1.74 17.63 -13.43
C HIS A 83 2.79 17.27 -14.48
N LYS A 84 3.87 16.61 -14.04
CA LYS A 84 4.96 16.15 -14.91
C LYS A 84 4.48 15.06 -15.87
N ALA A 85 3.67 14.11 -15.39
CA ALA A 85 3.06 13.09 -16.24
C ALA A 85 2.08 13.67 -17.27
N ILE A 86 1.27 14.66 -16.87
CA ILE A 86 0.33 15.35 -17.77
C ILE A 86 1.07 16.22 -18.79
N SER A 87 2.17 16.87 -18.41
CA SER A 87 2.97 17.66 -19.36
C SER A 87 3.70 16.79 -20.37
N ASP A 88 4.17 15.61 -19.98
CA ASP A 88 4.83 14.66 -20.89
C ASP A 88 3.84 14.05 -21.91
N ASP A 89 2.58 13.86 -21.52
CA ASP A 89 1.52 13.33 -22.40
C ASP A 89 1.05 14.34 -23.46
N ASN A 90 1.34 15.64 -23.27
CA ASN A 90 1.01 16.71 -24.23
C ASN A 90 2.08 16.91 -25.33
N TYR A 91 3.12 16.07 -25.39
CA TYR A 91 4.13 16.06 -26.44
C TYR A 91 3.99 14.86 -27.40
N ILE A 92 2.75 14.41 -27.66
CA ILE A 92 2.42 13.47 -28.76
C ILE A 92 1.56 14.19 -29.80
#